data_AF-A0A7Y0EQ14-F1
#
_entry.id   AF-A0A7Y0EQ14-F1
#
_cell.length_a   1.000
_cell.length_b   1.000
_cell.length_c   1.000
_cell.angle_alpha   90.00
_cell.angle_beta   90.00
_cell.angle_gamma   90.00
#
_symmetry.space_group_name_H-M   'P 1'
#
loop_
_entity.id
_entity.type
_entity.pdbx_description
1 polymer ?
#
loop_
_entity_poly.entity_id
_entity_poly.type
_entity_poly.pdbx_seq_one_letter_code
_entity_poly.pdbx_strand_id
1 'polypeptide(L)'
;MFVILDDQGNEERRVEKLPKLEYDLSQWNEPYDERGAYVTVGARDPWGHVVSITTNKSGEGEFEWVDRPFGGEWRQTRGTLQFQLSDSDQGVKKTLNNRWKAAHVRGADDWDAWQQALRECDEQDKEELGRM
;
A
#
# COMPACT_ATOMS: atom_id res chain seq x y z
N MET A 1 6.40 4.29 19.68
CA MET A 1 5.48 5.14 18.90
C MET A 1 5.69 4.91 17.41
N PHE A 2 4.60 4.99 16.64
CA PHE A 2 4.59 4.89 15.18
C PHE A 2 4.04 6.18 14.57
N VAL A 3 4.54 6.53 13.40
CA VAL A 3 4.01 7.59 12.55
C VAL A 3 3.18 6.93 11.43
N ILE A 4 1.97 7.43 11.25
CA ILE A 4 1.07 7.08 10.15
C ILE A 4 1.20 8.17 9.10
N LEU A 5 1.45 7.75 7.86
CA LEU A 5 1.59 8.61 6.70
C LEU A 5 0.32 8.58 5.85
N ASP A 6 -0.04 9.72 5.29
CA ASP A 6 -1.07 9.83 4.25
C ASP A 6 -0.61 9.18 2.93
N ASP A 7 -1.48 9.18 1.92
CA ASP A 7 -1.19 8.63 0.58
C ASP A 7 -0.10 9.42 -0.18
N GLN A 8 0.22 10.64 0.26
CA GLN A 8 1.27 11.49 -0.30
C GLN A 8 2.61 11.28 0.42
N GLY A 9 2.62 10.50 1.50
CA GLY A 9 3.80 10.24 2.32
C GLY A 9 4.06 11.29 3.40
N ASN A 10 3.11 12.19 3.68
CA ASN A 10 3.23 13.16 4.77
C ASN A 10 2.77 12.55 6.10
N GLU A 11 3.32 13.03 7.21
CA GLU A 11 2.85 12.65 8.54
C GLU A 11 1.38 13.09 8.73
N GLU A 12 0.51 12.11 8.93
CA GLU A 12 -0.90 12.33 9.25
C GLU A 12 -1.15 12.20 10.76
N ARG A 13 -0.48 11.24 11.41
CA ARG A 13 -0.74 10.92 12.83
C ARG A 13 0.40 10.20 13.53
N ARG A 14 0.39 10.23 14.87
CA ARG A 14 1.21 9.37 15.74
C ARG A 14 0.37 8.47 16.62
N VAL A 15 0.79 7.21 16.77
CA VAL A 15 0.08 6.21 17.59
C VAL A 15 1.05 5.34 18.38
N GLU A 16 0.66 4.93 19.59
CA GLU A 16 1.45 3.96 20.37
C GLU A 16 1.29 2.53 19.87
N LYS A 17 0.14 2.22 19.29
CA LYS A 17 -0.20 0.91 18.75
C LYS A 17 -0.87 1.07 17.40
N LEU A 18 -0.47 0.21 16.46
CA LEU A 18 -1.07 0.17 15.14
C LEU A 18 -2.56 -0.21 15.21
N PRO A 19 -3.40 0.40 14.36
CA PRO A 19 -4.82 0.08 14.32
C PRO A 19 -5.05 -1.35 13.83
N LYS A 20 -6.24 -1.86 14.10
CA LYS A 20 -6.73 -3.06 13.46
C LYS A 20 -7.31 -2.68 12.09
N LEU A 21 -6.89 -3.38 11.05
CA LEU A 21 -7.45 -3.20 9.72
C LEU A 21 -8.77 -3.97 9.57
N GLU A 22 -9.69 -3.38 8.82
CA GLU A 22 -10.84 -4.05 8.25
C GLU A 22 -10.42 -4.68 6.90
N TYR A 23 -10.88 -5.90 6.63
CA TYR A 23 -10.46 -6.65 5.44
C TYR A 23 -11.67 -7.03 4.60
N ASP A 24 -11.59 -6.76 3.30
CA ASP A 24 -12.53 -7.27 2.31
C ASP A 24 -11.84 -8.36 1.48
N LEU A 25 -12.26 -9.60 1.73
CA LEU A 25 -11.80 -10.80 1.01
C LEU A 25 -12.92 -11.45 0.20
N SER A 26 -14.05 -10.75 0.02
CA SER A 26 -15.28 -11.32 -0.54
C SER A 26 -15.03 -12.02 -1.89
N GLN A 27 -14.40 -11.34 -2.84
CA GLN A 27 -14.10 -11.90 -4.17
C GLN A 27 -13.12 -13.08 -4.11
N TRP A 28 -12.24 -13.13 -3.11
CA TRP A 28 -11.34 -14.27 -2.93
C TRP A 28 -12.05 -15.48 -2.31
N ASN A 29 -13.06 -15.23 -1.48
CA ASN A 29 -13.80 -16.30 -0.81
C ASN A 29 -14.96 -16.86 -1.65
N GLU A 30 -15.22 -16.26 -2.82
CA GLU A 30 -16.11 -16.86 -3.83
C GLU A 30 -15.56 -18.23 -4.29
N PRO A 31 -16.47 -19.21 -4.56
CA PRO A 31 -16.09 -20.46 -5.20
C PRO A 31 -15.29 -20.21 -6.47
N TYR A 32 -14.25 -21.02 -6.73
CA TYR A 32 -13.35 -20.78 -7.86
C TYR A 32 -14.11 -20.53 -9.15
N ASP A 33 -15.09 -21.37 -9.51
CA ASP A 33 -15.84 -21.23 -10.76
C ASP A 33 -16.65 -19.93 -10.87
N GLU A 34 -17.04 -19.34 -9.74
CA GLU A 34 -17.83 -18.10 -9.67
C GLU A 34 -16.96 -16.83 -9.68
N ARG A 35 -15.67 -16.93 -9.34
CA ARG A 35 -14.74 -15.80 -9.34
C ARG A 35 -14.61 -15.16 -10.73
N GLY A 36 -14.56 -13.84 -10.76
CA GLY A 36 -14.17 -13.06 -11.93
C GLY A 36 -12.74 -13.35 -12.40
N ALA A 37 -12.40 -12.90 -13.63
CA ALA A 37 -11.07 -13.09 -14.20
C ALA A 37 -9.96 -12.38 -13.38
N TYR A 38 -10.33 -11.27 -12.75
CA TYR A 38 -9.49 -10.48 -11.85
C TYR A 38 -10.16 -10.40 -10.50
N VAL A 39 -9.43 -10.77 -9.46
CA VAL A 39 -9.93 -10.84 -8.09
C VAL A 39 -9.21 -9.80 -7.26
N THR A 40 -9.97 -8.90 -6.65
CA THR A 40 -9.46 -7.83 -5.81
C THR A 40 -9.78 -8.13 -4.34
N VAL A 41 -8.76 -8.05 -3.50
CA VAL A 41 -8.87 -8.05 -2.04
C VAL A 41 -8.33 -6.76 -1.47
N GLY A 42 -8.88 -6.31 -0.35
CA GLY A 42 -8.56 -5.01 0.22
C GLY A 42 -8.43 -5.03 1.73
N ALA A 43 -7.69 -4.05 2.24
CA ALA A 43 -7.69 -3.69 3.65
C ALA A 43 -7.86 -2.17 3.80
N ARG A 44 -8.62 -1.77 4.81
CA ARG A 44 -8.87 -0.38 5.16
C ARG A 44 -8.55 -0.16 6.64
N ASP A 45 -7.89 0.94 6.95
CA ASP A 45 -7.70 1.37 8.34
C ASP A 45 -8.85 2.28 8.83
N PRO A 46 -8.96 2.56 10.14
CA PRO A 46 -10.00 3.42 10.68
C PRO A 46 -9.96 4.88 10.20
N TRP A 47 -8.90 5.31 9.53
CA TRP A 47 -8.70 6.67 9.05
C TRP A 47 -9.00 6.82 7.56
N GLY A 48 -9.20 5.70 6.85
CA GLY A 48 -9.64 5.69 5.46
C GLY A 48 -8.54 5.33 4.47
N HIS A 49 -7.31 5.03 4.92
CA HIS A 49 -6.27 4.55 4.03
C HIS A 49 -6.61 3.14 3.54
N VAL A 50 -6.53 2.93 2.22
CA VAL A 50 -6.90 1.67 1.56
C VAL A 50 -5.70 1.11 0.85
N VAL A 51 -5.43 -0.18 1.07
CA VAL A 51 -4.55 -0.96 0.21
C VAL A 51 -5.33 -2.09 -0.41
N SER A 52 -5.00 -2.41 -1.65
CA SER A 52 -5.60 -3.53 -2.37
C SER A 52 -4.54 -4.36 -3.09
N ILE A 53 -4.95 -5.57 -3.46
CA ILE A 53 -4.21 -6.48 -4.32
C ILE A 53 -5.21 -7.00 -5.33
N THR A 54 -4.91 -6.87 -6.61
CA THR A 54 -5.66 -7.54 -7.67
C THR A 54 -4.79 -8.61 -8.30
N THR A 55 -5.29 -9.83 -8.36
CA THR A 55 -4.64 -10.98 -9.01
C THR A 55 -5.49 -11.53 -10.13
N ASN A 56 -4.96 -12.48 -10.91
CA ASN A 56 -5.84 -13.31 -11.72
C ASN A 56 -6.73 -14.19 -10.82
N LYS A 57 -7.70 -14.87 -11.44
CA LYS A 57 -8.63 -15.82 -10.78
C LYS A 57 -7.96 -16.88 -9.90
N SER A 58 -6.74 -17.30 -10.24
CA SER A 58 -5.95 -18.30 -9.52
C SER A 58 -5.06 -17.71 -8.41
N GLY A 59 -5.11 -16.39 -8.18
CA GLY A 59 -4.24 -15.74 -7.20
C GLY A 59 -2.83 -15.47 -7.70
N GLU A 60 -2.55 -15.70 -8.98
CA GLU A 60 -1.22 -15.52 -9.58
C GLU A 60 -1.09 -14.14 -10.23
N GLY A 61 0.11 -13.58 -10.14
CA GLY A 61 0.43 -12.28 -10.71
C GLY A 61 -0.28 -11.13 -10.01
N GLU A 62 0.19 -9.92 -10.27
CA GLU A 62 -0.41 -8.71 -9.72
C GLU A 62 -0.80 -7.77 -10.86
N PHE A 63 -1.99 -7.17 -10.75
CA PHE A 63 -2.60 -6.36 -11.80
C PHE A 63 -3.07 -5.02 -11.25
N GLU A 64 -3.00 -3.99 -12.08
CA GLU A 64 -3.54 -2.67 -11.81
C GLU A 64 -4.50 -2.27 -12.95
N TRP A 65 -5.54 -1.51 -12.61
CA TRP A 65 -6.44 -0.95 -13.61
C TRP A 65 -5.82 0.33 -14.16
N VAL A 66 -5.70 0.43 -15.47
CA VAL A 66 -5.19 1.61 -16.17
C VAL A 66 -6.32 2.18 -17.01
N ASP A 67 -6.78 3.39 -16.65
CA ASP A 67 -7.76 4.12 -17.44
C ASP A 67 -7.15 4.55 -18.79
N ARG A 68 -7.87 4.29 -19.88
CA ARG A 68 -7.54 4.81 -21.21
C ARG A 68 -8.73 5.60 -21.78
N PRO A 69 -8.50 6.46 -22.81
CA PRO A 69 -9.54 7.34 -23.35
C PRO A 69 -10.82 6.65 -23.86
N PHE A 70 -10.76 5.35 -24.18
CA PHE A 70 -11.88 4.57 -24.73
C PHE A 70 -12.30 3.39 -23.85
N GLY A 71 -11.93 3.41 -22.57
CA GLY A 71 -12.11 2.33 -21.60
C GLY A 71 -10.80 2.01 -20.90
N GLY A 72 -10.87 1.36 -19.74
CA GLY A 72 -9.65 0.92 -19.04
C GLY A 72 -9.31 -0.55 -19.33
N GLU A 73 -8.11 -0.93 -18.92
CA GLU A 73 -7.64 -2.31 -19.02
C GLU A 73 -6.86 -2.71 -17.76
N TRP A 74 -6.81 -4.02 -17.49
CA TRP A 74 -5.94 -4.56 -16.47
C TRP A 74 -4.53 -4.76 -17.02
N ARG A 75 -3.55 -4.10 -16.39
CA ARG A 75 -2.13 -4.25 -16.72
C ARG A 75 -1.43 -5.06 -15.64
N GLN A 76 -0.64 -6.05 -16.06
CA GLN A 76 0.17 -6.83 -15.13
C GLN A 76 1.37 -6.01 -14.64
N THR A 77 1.48 -5.83 -13.33
CA THR A 77 2.62 -5.17 -12.66
C THR A 77 3.65 -6.17 -12.16
N ARG A 78 3.22 -7.41 -11.84
CA ARG A 78 4.11 -8.51 -11.48
C ARG A 78 3.69 -9.81 -12.15
N GLY A 79 4.67 -10.53 -12.68
CA GLY A 79 4.50 -11.80 -13.39
C GLY A 79 3.84 -12.89 -12.52
N THR A 80 3.22 -13.89 -13.15
CA THR A 80 2.58 -15.02 -12.46
C THR A 80 3.54 -15.86 -11.63
N LEU A 81 4.82 -15.90 -12.01
CA LEU A 81 5.89 -16.55 -11.22
C LEU A 81 6.50 -15.64 -10.15
N GLN A 82 6.14 -14.36 -10.12
CA GLN A 82 6.72 -13.34 -9.23
C GLN A 82 5.81 -13.01 -8.03
N PHE A 83 4.52 -13.31 -8.14
CA PHE A 83 3.54 -13.05 -7.09
C PHE A 83 2.49 -14.16 -7.05
N GLN A 84 2.24 -14.67 -5.86
CA GLN A 84 1.17 -15.60 -5.56
C GLN A 84 0.47 -15.13 -4.29
N LEU A 85 -0.85 -14.96 -4.37
CA LEU A 85 -1.69 -14.73 -3.21
C LEU A 85 -1.88 -16.04 -2.45
N SER A 86 -1.89 -15.97 -1.12
CA SER A 86 -2.10 -17.15 -0.28
C SER A 86 -3.53 -17.68 -0.41
N ASP A 87 -3.68 -19.00 -0.42
CA ASP A 87 -4.99 -19.65 -0.39
C ASP A 87 -5.74 -19.48 0.93
N SER A 88 -5.03 -19.11 2.01
CA SER A 88 -5.64 -18.92 3.33
C SER A 88 -5.96 -17.45 3.62
N ASP A 89 -7.13 -17.17 4.19
CA ASP A 89 -7.52 -15.84 4.65
C ASP A 89 -6.45 -15.17 5.52
N GLN A 90 -5.83 -15.94 6.42
CA GLN A 90 -4.79 -15.41 7.31
C GLN A 90 -3.55 -14.98 6.52
N GLY A 91 -3.17 -15.76 5.50
CA GLY A 91 -2.08 -15.41 4.59
C GLY A 91 -2.40 -14.16 3.78
N VAL A 92 -3.61 -14.04 3.23
CA VAL A 92 -4.06 -12.84 2.51
C VAL A 92 -4.03 -11.60 3.40
N LYS A 93 -4.61 -11.70 4.61
CA LYS A 93 -4.62 -10.61 5.61
C LYS A 93 -3.21 -10.18 6.00
N LYS A 94 -2.26 -11.13 6.13
CA LYS A 94 -0.86 -10.84 6.41
C LYS A 94 -0.21 -10.06 5.27
N THR A 95 -0.44 -10.45 4.02
CA THR A 95 0.07 -9.73 2.83
C THR A 95 -0.47 -8.31 2.77
N LEU A 96 -1.78 -8.12 2.95
CA LEU A 96 -2.42 -6.80 3.00
C LEU A 96 -1.87 -5.93 4.13
N ASN A 97 -1.72 -6.49 5.33
CA ASN A 97 -1.16 -5.77 6.47
C ASN A 97 0.29 -5.33 6.22
N ASN A 98 1.11 -6.18 5.61
CA ASN A 98 2.48 -5.82 5.26
C ASN A 98 2.52 -4.71 4.21
N ARG A 99 1.62 -4.75 3.22
CA ARG A 99 1.48 -3.69 2.21
C ARG A 99 1.08 -2.36 2.84
N TRP A 100 0.06 -2.38 3.71
CA TRP A 100 -0.38 -1.19 4.45
C TRP A 100 0.76 -0.60 5.30
N LYS A 101 1.49 -1.44 6.04
CA LYS A 101 2.65 -0.96 6.83
C LYS A 101 3.74 -0.35 5.96
N ALA A 102 4.06 -0.97 4.83
CA ALA A 102 5.09 -0.46 3.93
C ALA A 102 4.71 0.92 3.35
N ALA A 103 3.44 1.10 2.99
CA ALA A 103 2.95 2.38 2.47
C ALA A 103 2.84 3.45 3.56
N HIS A 104 2.20 3.14 4.69
CA HIS A 104 1.69 4.16 5.60
C HIS A 104 2.34 4.19 6.99
N VAL A 105 3.30 3.31 7.32
CA VAL A 105 3.83 3.23 8.69
C VAL A 105 5.33 3.48 8.73
N ARG A 106 5.77 4.36 9.63
CA ARG A 106 7.18 4.57 9.97
C ARG A 106 7.40 4.51 11.48
N GLY A 107 8.62 4.18 11.89
CA GLY A 107 9.06 4.39 13.27
C GLY A 107 9.16 5.89 13.54
N ALA A 108 8.71 6.34 14.72
CA ALA A 108 8.73 7.77 15.05
C ALA A 108 10.16 8.34 15.07
N ASP A 109 11.09 7.64 15.71
CA ASP A 109 12.49 8.09 15.83
C ASP A 109 13.17 8.17 14.46
N ASP A 110 12.97 7.16 13.60
CA ASP A 110 13.51 7.13 12.24
C ASP A 110 12.92 8.24 11.36
N TRP A 111 11.62 8.50 11.52
CA TRP A 111 10.92 9.55 10.78
C TRP A 111 11.40 10.94 11.18
N ASP A 112 11.57 11.19 12.48
CA ASP A 112 12.05 12.47 13.00
C ASP A 112 13.49 12.75 12.55
N ALA A 113 14.36 11.74 12.57
CA ALA A 113 15.72 11.86 12.04
C ALA A 113 15.73 12.18 10.53
N TRP A 114 14.86 11.53 9.74
CA TRP A 114 14.74 11.80 8.31
C TRP A 114 14.23 13.22 8.02
N GLN A 115 13.21 13.67 8.75
CA GLN A 115 12.68 15.04 8.65
C GLN A 115 13.72 16.10 9.00
N GLN A 116 14.53 15.84 10.02
CA GLN A 116 15.63 16.74 10.38
C GLN A 116 16.67 16.80 9.26
N ALA A 117 17.11 15.66 8.72
CA ALA A 117 18.08 15.62 7.63
C ALA A 117 17.57 16.37 6.38
N LEU A 118 16.29 16.23 6.03
CA LEU A 118 15.69 16.98 4.93
C LEU A 118 15.74 18.49 5.14
N ARG A 119 15.42 18.97 6.35
CA ARG A 119 15.47 20.40 6.67
C ARG A 119 16.89 20.95 6.56
N GLU A 120 17.87 20.19 7.04
CA GLU A 120 19.27 20.57 6.96
C GLU A 120 19.74 20.65 5.49
N CYS A 121 19.32 19.73 4.62
CA CYS A 121 19.59 19.82 3.18
C CYS A 121 18.91 21.03 2.53
N ASP A 122 17.62 21.27 2.81
CA ASP A 122 16.88 22.41 2.26
C ASP A 122 17.48 23.75 2.69
N GLU A 123 18.00 23.84 3.92
CA GLU A 123 18.69 25.03 4.43
C GLU A 123 20.04 25.24 3.73
N GLN A 124 20.81 24.18 3.51
CA GLN A 124 22.07 24.24 2.76
C GLN A 124 21.84 24.74 1.32
N ASP A 125 20.86 24.18 0.62
CA ASP A 125 20.55 24.58 -0.76
C ASP A 125 20.13 26.06 -0.86
N LYS A 126 19.36 26.56 0.12
CA LYS A 126 18.96 27.98 0.20
C LYS A 126 20.15 28.89 0.49
N GLU A 127 21.07 28.48 1.36
CA GLU A 127 22.28 29.23 1.64
C GLU A 127 23.20 29.33 0.42
N GLU A 128 23.35 28.25 -0.36
CA GLU A 128 24.12 28.26 -1.59
C GLU A 128 23.52 29.17 -2.65
N LEU A 129 22.19 29.10 -2.85
CA LEU A 129 21.47 29.99 -3.77
C LEU A 129 21.53 31.47 -3.38
N GLY A 130 21.54 31.79 -2.07
CA GLY A 130 21.66 33.16 -1.58
C GLY A 130 23.07 33.75 -1.68
N ARG A 131 24.10 32.93 -1.94
CA ARG A 131 25.50 33.35 -2.11
C ARG A 131 25.90 33.53 -3.59
N MET A 132 25.06 33.15 -4.54
CA MET A 132 25.23 33.37 -5.99
C MET A 132 24.58 34.69 -6.44
#